data_AF-A0AB73BF93-F1
#
_entry.id   AF-A0AB73BF93-F1
#
_cell.length_a   1.000
_cell.length_b   1.000
_cell.length_c   1.000
_cell.angle_alpha   90.00
_cell.angle_beta   90.00
_cell.angle_gamma   90.00
#
_symmetry.space_group_name_H-M   'P 1'
#
loop_
_entity.id
_entity.type
_entity.pdbx_description
1 polymer ?
#
loop_
_entity_poly.entity_id
_entity_poly.type
_entity_poly.pdbx_seq_one_letter_code
_entity_poly.pdbx_strand_id
1 'polypeptide(L)'
;MDSELFGLLLFGIGLGVIFIILLPLAFYLKGEKLRMVEDILVSGNRYYSLNIFMALHSLLHYGSVFLFDWYAKRYNLLSDRNNVPAQASILFKVYFVIFMLCVLLIFSSTLFFE
;
A
#
# COMPACT_ATOMS: atom_id res chain seq x y z
N MET A 1 -12.29 27.85 -14.03
CA MET A 1 -11.66 26.54 -14.26
C MET A 1 -12.81 25.58 -14.44
N ASP A 2 -12.89 24.94 -15.60
CA ASP A 2 -14.02 24.07 -15.95
C ASP A 2 -14.01 22.85 -15.02
N SER A 3 -15.18 22.40 -14.57
CA SER A 3 -15.32 21.25 -13.65
C SER A 3 -14.65 19.99 -14.22
N GLU A 4 -14.82 19.76 -15.52
CA GLU A 4 -14.19 18.65 -16.24
C GLU A 4 -12.65 18.74 -16.22
N LEU A 5 -12.09 19.94 -16.39
CA LEU A 5 -10.65 20.15 -16.31
C LEU A 5 -10.14 19.84 -14.89
N PHE A 6 -10.90 20.22 -13.86
CA PHE A 6 -10.57 19.87 -12.48
C PHE A 6 -10.61 18.34 -12.24
N GLY A 7 -11.63 17.65 -12.77
CA GLY A 7 -11.71 16.19 -12.74
C GLY A 7 -10.51 15.51 -13.40
N LEU A 8 -10.13 15.96 -14.61
CA LEU A 8 -8.95 15.47 -15.32
C LEU A 8 -7.65 15.68 -14.53
N LEU A 9 -7.49 16.83 -13.87
CA LEU A 9 -6.33 17.10 -13.02
C LEU A 9 -6.25 16.14 -11.82
N LEU A 10 -7.36 15.93 -11.11
CA LEU A 10 -7.40 14.99 -9.99
C LEU A 10 -7.08 13.55 -10.43
N PHE A 11 -7.66 13.11 -11.54
CA PHE A 11 -7.40 11.81 -12.14
C PHE A 11 -5.92 11.66 -12.54
N GLY A 12 -5.39 12.66 -13.26
CA GLY A 12 -4.00 12.69 -13.71
C GLY A 12 -3.00 12.68 -12.56
N ILE A 13 -3.25 13.44 -11.49
CA ILE A 13 -2.42 13.44 -10.28
C ILE A 13 -2.47 12.05 -9.62
N GLY A 14 -3.65 11.47 -9.45
CA GLY A 14 -3.81 10.14 -8.85
C GLY A 14 -3.03 9.07 -9.60
N LEU A 15 -3.17 9.01 -10.94
CA LEU A 15 -2.39 8.10 -11.77
C LEU A 15 -0.89 8.43 -11.74
N GLY A 16 -0.53 9.70 -11.82
CA GLY A 16 0.86 10.15 -11.78
C GLY A 16 1.57 9.69 -10.51
N VAL A 17 0.95 9.85 -9.35
CA VAL A 17 1.50 9.36 -8.06
C VAL A 17 1.63 7.84 -8.05
N ILE A 18 0.68 7.10 -8.65
CA ILE A 18 0.79 5.64 -8.76
C ILE A 18 2.04 5.23 -9.54
N PHE A 19 2.26 5.79 -10.73
CA PHE A 19 3.37 5.38 -11.60
C PHE A 19 4.72 5.94 -11.16
N ILE A 20 4.76 7.17 -10.63
CA ILE A 20 6.02 7.86 -10.30
C ILE A 20 6.48 7.52 -8.88
N ILE A 21 5.56 7.30 -7.93
CA ILE A 21 5.91 7.12 -6.51
C ILE A 21 5.61 5.69 -6.06
N LEU A 22 4.35 5.23 -6.16
CA LEU A 22 3.95 3.94 -5.59
C LEU A 22 4.62 2.76 -6.28
N LEU A 23 4.69 2.77 -7.61
CA LEU A 23 5.26 1.66 -8.36
C LEU A 23 6.76 1.47 -8.07
N PRO A 24 7.64 2.50 -8.12
CA PRO A 24 9.03 2.37 -7.67
C PRO A 24 9.16 1.97 -6.19
N LEU A 25 8.35 2.53 -5.31
CA LEU A 25 8.35 2.17 -3.89
C LEU A 25 7.95 0.69 -3.70
N ALA A 26 7.01 0.18 -4.48
CA ALA A 26 6.61 -1.22 -4.45
C ALA A 26 7.76 -2.15 -4.87
N PHE A 27 8.52 -1.79 -5.91
CA PHE A 27 9.71 -2.54 -6.30
C PHE A 27 10.80 -2.51 -5.22
N TYR A 28 11.01 -1.36 -4.59
CA TYR A 28 11.93 -1.21 -3.47
C TYR A 28 11.53 -2.11 -2.28
N LEU A 29 10.24 -2.11 -1.91
CA LEU A 29 9.74 -2.90 -0.79
C LEU A 29 9.68 -4.40 -1.09
N LYS A 30 9.35 -4.81 -2.32
CA LYS A 30 9.27 -6.21 -2.75
C LYS A 30 10.57 -7.00 -2.54
N GLY A 31 11.72 -6.32 -2.56
CA GLY A 31 13.03 -6.95 -2.41
C GLY A 31 13.25 -7.53 -1.01
N GLU A 32 14.13 -6.90 -0.24
CA GLU A 32 14.51 -7.41 1.09
C GLU A 32 13.44 -7.16 2.14
N LYS A 33 12.75 -6.00 2.08
CA LYS A 33 11.83 -5.57 3.14
C LYS A 33 10.58 -6.45 3.22
N LEU A 34 10.00 -6.83 2.08
CA LEU A 34 8.85 -7.73 2.06
C LEU A 34 9.21 -9.13 2.55
N ARG A 35 10.35 -9.67 2.12
CA ARG A 35 10.84 -10.97 2.60
C ARG A 35 11.05 -10.98 4.12
N MET A 36 11.68 -9.93 4.66
CA MET A 36 11.86 -9.78 6.11
C MET A 36 10.51 -9.76 6.85
N VAL A 37 9.50 -9.07 6.31
CA VAL A 37 8.16 -9.04 6.91
C VAL A 37 7.50 -10.41 6.84
N GLU A 38 7.62 -11.14 5.73
CA GLU A 38 7.10 -12.52 5.60
C GLU A 38 7.81 -13.50 6.55
N ASP A 39 9.13 -13.35 6.73
CA ASP A 39 9.92 -14.17 7.65
C ASP A 39 9.48 -13.97 9.11
N ILE A 40 9.16 -12.73 9.51
CA ILE A 40 8.71 -12.39 10.87
C ILE A 40 7.25 -12.74 11.11
N LEU A 41 6.36 -12.43 10.16
CA LEU A 41 4.90 -12.52 10.36
C LEU A 41 4.29 -13.86 9.94
N VAL A 42 4.96 -14.60 9.06
CA VAL A 42 4.40 -15.82 8.45
C VAL A 42 5.41 -16.97 8.48
N SER A 43 6.39 -16.89 9.38
CA SER A 43 7.42 -17.91 9.60
C SER A 43 8.15 -18.33 8.32
N GLY A 44 8.39 -17.38 7.41
CA GLY A 44 9.13 -17.61 6.17
C GLY A 44 8.30 -18.13 5.00
N ASN A 45 6.97 -18.14 5.10
CA ASN A 45 6.11 -18.43 3.97
C ASN A 45 6.11 -17.26 2.96
N ARG A 46 6.89 -17.40 1.87
CA ARG A 46 7.15 -16.37 0.87
C ARG A 46 6.05 -16.18 -0.19
N TYR A 47 4.80 -16.46 0.16
CA TYR A 47 3.69 -16.44 -0.79
C TYR A 47 3.54 -15.10 -1.52
N TYR A 48 3.72 -13.99 -0.81
CA TYR A 48 3.51 -12.67 -1.36
C TYR A 48 4.70 -12.13 -2.17
N SER A 49 5.93 -12.58 -1.89
CA SER A 49 7.10 -12.14 -2.66
C SER A 49 7.31 -12.88 -4.00
N LEU A 50 6.49 -13.90 -4.30
CA LEU A 50 6.57 -14.72 -5.51
C LEU A 50 6.45 -13.92 -6.82
N ASN A 51 5.52 -12.97 -6.89
CA ASN A 51 5.29 -12.16 -8.09
C ASN A 51 4.91 -10.72 -7.72
N ILE A 52 4.97 -9.82 -8.70
CA ILE A 52 4.76 -8.38 -8.47
C ILE A 52 3.32 -8.06 -8.05
N PHE A 53 2.32 -8.78 -8.55
CA PHE A 53 0.92 -8.55 -8.18
C PHE A 53 0.64 -8.96 -6.74
N MET A 54 1.16 -10.11 -6.32
CA MET A 54 1.08 -10.57 -4.93
C MET A 54 1.86 -9.64 -4.00
N ALA A 55 3.00 -9.12 -4.44
CA ALA A 55 3.76 -8.14 -3.68
C ALA A 55 2.97 -6.85 -3.50
N LEU A 56 2.37 -6.30 -4.56
CA LEU A 56 1.51 -5.11 -4.45
C LEU A 56 0.36 -5.32 -3.47
N HIS A 57 -0.31 -6.48 -3.56
CA HIS A 57 -1.37 -6.84 -2.62
C HIS A 57 -0.84 -6.94 -1.17
N SER A 58 0.33 -7.53 -0.97
CA SER A 58 0.90 -7.68 0.36
C SER A 58 1.33 -6.38 1.00
N LEU A 59 1.80 -5.41 0.22
CA LEU A 59 2.09 -4.07 0.72
C LEU A 59 0.82 -3.41 1.29
N LEU A 60 -0.32 -3.61 0.63
CA LEU A 60 -1.62 -3.13 1.13
C LEU A 60 -2.08 -3.92 2.35
N HIS A 61 -1.95 -5.25 2.32
CA HIS A 61 -2.33 -6.13 3.41
C HIS A 61 -1.53 -5.83 4.68
N TYR A 62 -0.19 -5.87 4.61
CA TYR A 62 0.68 -5.61 5.75
C TYR A 62 0.63 -4.14 6.18
N GLY A 63 0.49 -3.19 5.25
CA GLY A 63 0.22 -1.79 5.58
C GLY A 63 -1.05 -1.64 6.44
N SER A 64 -2.11 -2.37 6.10
CA SER A 64 -3.35 -2.42 6.90
C SER A 64 -3.13 -3.07 8.27
N VAL A 65 -2.39 -4.17 8.34
CA VAL A 65 -2.03 -4.85 9.61
C VAL A 65 -1.27 -3.89 10.54
N PHE A 66 -0.36 -3.09 10.00
CA PHE A 66 0.41 -2.13 10.79
C PHE A 66 -0.40 -0.90 11.22
N LEU A 67 -1.43 -0.50 10.45
CA LEU A 67 -2.26 0.67 10.76
C LEU A 67 -3.45 0.36 11.67
N PHE A 68 -4.11 -0.78 11.49
CA PHE A 68 -5.39 -1.07 12.12
C PHE A 68 -5.32 -2.30 13.02
N ASP A 69 -5.54 -2.10 14.31
CA ASP A 69 -5.50 -3.17 15.32
C ASP A 69 -6.57 -4.23 15.08
N TRP A 70 -7.77 -3.83 14.65
CA TRP A 70 -8.83 -4.77 14.31
C TRP A 70 -8.46 -5.66 13.11
N TYR A 71 -7.81 -5.08 12.09
CA TYR A 71 -7.37 -5.84 10.92
C TYR A 71 -6.25 -6.81 11.33
N ALA A 72 -5.27 -6.36 12.12
CA ALA A 72 -4.22 -7.24 12.65
C ALA A 72 -4.79 -8.40 13.49
N LYS A 73 -5.83 -8.15 14.31
CA LYS A 73 -6.53 -9.19 15.08
C LYS A 73 -7.19 -10.23 14.17
N ARG A 74 -7.83 -9.81 13.07
CA ARG A 74 -8.48 -10.72 12.11
C ARG A 74 -7.51 -11.73 11.51
N TYR A 75 -6.25 -11.34 11.31
CA TYR A 75 -5.22 -12.20 10.73
C TYR A 75 -4.31 -12.85 11.79
N ASN A 76 -4.61 -12.70 13.08
CA ASN A 76 -3.76 -13.16 14.20
C ASN A 76 -2.32 -12.59 14.18
N LEU A 77 -2.12 -11.40 13.61
CA LEU A 77 -0.81 -10.75 13.47
C LEU A 77 -0.59 -9.60 14.48
N LEU A 78 -1.49 -9.42 15.45
CA LEU A 78 -1.45 -8.28 16.37
C LEU A 78 -0.22 -8.29 17.28
N SER A 79 0.20 -9.46 17.77
CA SER A 79 1.41 -9.61 18.58
C SER A 79 2.66 -9.48 17.72
N ASP A 80 2.66 -10.14 16.57
CA ASP A 80 3.87 -10.41 15.80
C ASP A 80 4.33 -9.19 15.01
N ARG A 81 3.40 -8.29 14.66
CA ARG A 81 3.74 -7.02 13.98
C ARG A 81 4.67 -6.12 14.78
N ASN A 82 4.72 -6.25 16.10
CA ASN A 82 5.63 -5.47 16.95
C ASN A 82 7.09 -5.96 16.84
N ASN A 83 7.31 -7.17 16.32
CA ASN A 83 8.64 -7.71 16.06
C ASN A 83 9.24 -7.17 14.74
N VAL A 84 8.41 -6.56 13.89
CA VAL A 84 8.86 -5.96 12.63
C VAL A 84 9.59 -4.64 12.93
N PRO A 85 10.79 -4.41 12.36
CA PRO A 85 11.51 -3.15 12.54
C PRO A 85 10.65 -1.94 12.18
N ALA A 86 10.65 -0.92 13.05
CA ALA A 86 9.81 0.27 12.88
C ALA A 86 10.00 0.95 11.53
N GLN A 87 11.24 0.99 11.02
CA GLN A 87 11.55 1.56 9.69
C GLN A 87 10.79 0.85 8.57
N ALA A 88 10.73 -0.48 8.60
CA ALA A 88 9.97 -1.24 7.61
C ALA A 88 8.47 -1.03 7.81
N SER A 89 7.96 -1.15 9.05
CA SER A 89 6.55 -0.93 9.35
C SER A 89 6.06 0.44 8.84
N ILE A 90 6.82 1.51 9.08
CA ILE A 90 6.50 2.87 8.62
C ILE A 90 6.38 2.93 7.10
N LEU A 91 7.30 2.31 6.34
CA LEU A 91 7.24 2.33 4.88
C LEU A 91 5.97 1.66 4.34
N PHE A 92 5.54 0.55 4.94
CA PHE A 92 4.30 -0.14 4.58
C PHE A 92 3.06 0.69 4.94
N LYS A 93 3.07 1.36 6.10
CA LYS A 93 1.99 2.31 6.48
C LYS A 93 1.89 3.46 5.49
N VAL A 94 3.03 4.08 5.15
CA VAL A 94 3.11 5.19 4.19
C VAL A 94 2.62 4.75 2.82
N TYR A 95 3.07 3.59 2.33
CA TYR A 95 2.61 3.02 1.07
C TYR A 95 1.09 2.87 1.04
N PHE A 96 0.50 2.30 2.10
CA PHE A 96 -0.94 2.12 2.21
C PHE A 96 -1.71 3.45 2.20
N VAL A 97 -1.27 4.43 2.99
CA VAL A 97 -1.93 5.74 3.06
C VAL A 97 -1.89 6.46 1.72
N ILE A 98 -0.72 6.50 1.06
CA ILE A 98 -0.59 7.12 -0.27
C ILE A 98 -1.47 6.41 -1.28
N PHE A 99 -1.51 5.07 -1.26
CA PHE A 99 -2.39 4.30 -2.13
C PHE A 99 -3.87 4.66 -1.91
N MET A 100 -4.34 4.71 -0.66
CA MET A 100 -5.73 5.08 -0.35
C MET A 100 -6.07 6.51 -0.77
N LEU A 101 -5.12 7.45 -0.64
CA LEU A 101 -5.30 8.81 -1.15
C LEU A 101 -5.39 8.85 -2.68
N CYS A 102 -4.56 8.07 -3.39
CA CYS A 102 -4.63 7.98 -4.86
C CYS A 102 -5.97 7.41 -5.32
N VAL A 103 -6.44 6.35 -4.67
CA VAL A 103 -7.77 5.79 -4.89
C VAL A 103 -8.84 6.86 -4.68
N LEU A 104 -8.80 7.57 -3.55
CA LEU A 104 -9.76 8.64 -3.27
C LEU A 104 -9.74 9.74 -4.33
N LEU A 105 -8.56 10.17 -4.79
CA LEU A 105 -8.43 11.19 -5.86
C LEU A 105 -9.06 10.71 -7.16
N ILE A 106 -8.74 9.49 -7.59
CA ILE A 106 -9.27 8.89 -8.82
C ILE A 106 -10.79 8.73 -8.74
N PHE A 107 -11.32 8.19 -7.65
CA PHE A 107 -12.77 8.07 -7.47
C PHE A 107 -13.46 9.42 -7.33
N SER A 108 -12.86 10.39 -6.65
CA SER A 108 -13.44 11.74 -6.54
C SER A 108 -13.51 12.45 -7.89
N SER A 109 -12.60 12.15 -8.83
CA SER A 109 -12.63 12.74 -10.16
C SER A 109 -13.90 12.38 -10.94
N THR A 110 -14.51 11.22 -10.69
CA THR A 110 -15.72 10.79 -11.43
C THR A 110 -16.92 11.70 -11.15
N LEU A 111 -16.95 12.35 -9.99
CA LEU A 111 -18.00 13.32 -9.62
C LEU A 111 -17.95 14.61 -10.46
N PHE A 112 -16.89 14.83 -11.22
CA PHE A 112 -16.69 16.01 -12.06
C PHE A 112 -16.85 15.72 -13.56
N PHE A 113 -17.12 14.46 -13.92
CA PHE A 113 -17.44 14.02 -15.28
C PHE A 113 -18.94 13.72 -15.43
N GLU A 114 -19.77 14.22 -14.50
CA GLU A 114 -21.23 14.20 -14.58
C GLU A 114 -21.79 15.42 -15.34
#